data_AF-A0A4V1FGD3-F1
#
_entry.id   AF-A0A4V1FGD3-F1
#
_cell.length_a   1.000
_cell.length_b   1.000
_cell.length_c   1.000
_cell.angle_alpha   90.00
_cell.angle_beta   90.00
_cell.angle_gamma   90.00
#
_symmetry.space_group_name_H-M   'P 1'
#
loop_
_entity.id
_entity.type
_entity.pdbx_description
1 polymer ?
#
loop_
_entity_poly.entity_id
_entity_poly.type
_entity_poly.pdbx_seq_one_letter_code
_entity_poly.pdbx_strand_id
1 'polypeptide(L)'
;MKEAAGLLSASLRSMLLSPVSQTWGTLTGRQTPLAARIVRRYALPSTRTFSVAEGFFGFIPIESFESERYILEVTHDTQTYQVEVPHQLFLSSRIGDIVEVHTH
;
A
#
# COMPACT_ATOMS: atom_id res chain seq x y z
N MET A 1 -21.75 -16.83 38.72
CA MET A 1 -20.87 -17.22 37.59
C MET A 1 -21.57 -17.34 36.22
N LYS A 2 -22.88 -17.09 36.07
CA LYS A 2 -23.57 -17.17 34.76
C LYS A 2 -23.53 -15.86 33.94
N GLU A 3 -23.35 -14.70 34.57
CA GLU A 3 -23.36 -13.40 33.88
C GLU A 3 -22.09 -13.12 33.06
N ALA A 4 -20.92 -13.58 33.52
CA ALA A 4 -19.64 -13.35 32.84
C ALA A 4 -19.56 -14.02 31.45
N ALA A 5 -20.16 -15.20 31.30
CA ALA A 5 -20.22 -15.91 30.03
C ALA A 5 -21.13 -15.22 28.99
N GLY A 6 -22.20 -14.57 29.46
CA GLY A 6 -23.09 -13.76 28.64
C GLY A 6 -22.37 -12.56 28.02
N LEU A 7 -21.58 -11.84 28.83
CA LEU A 7 -20.80 -10.68 28.38
C LEU A 7 -19.70 -11.06 27.38
N LEU A 8 -19.00 -12.18 27.59
CA LEU A 8 -18.00 -12.70 26.66
C LEU A 8 -18.63 -13.08 25.31
N SER A 9 -19.78 -13.75 25.32
CA SER A 9 -20.49 -14.15 24.09
C SER A 9 -21.08 -12.97 23.32
N ALA A 10 -21.54 -11.92 24.00
CA ALA A 10 -22.03 -10.70 23.38
C ALA A 10 -20.89 -9.89 22.73
N SER A 11 -19.73 -9.80 23.39
CA SER A 11 -18.54 -9.14 22.85
C SER A 11 -17.94 -9.89 21.66
N LEU A 12 -17.95 -11.23 21.69
CA LEU A 12 -17.49 -12.04 20.57
C LEU A 12 -18.41 -11.90 19.34
N ARG A 13 -19.73 -11.83 19.56
CA ARG A 13 -20.71 -11.58 18.50
C ARG A 13 -20.61 -10.17 17.92
N SER A 14 -20.32 -9.16 18.73
CA SER A 14 -20.13 -7.80 18.22
C SER A 14 -18.85 -7.66 17.40
N MET A 15 -17.77 -8.39 17.76
CA MET A 15 -16.56 -8.47 16.95
C MET A 15 -16.80 -9.15 15.60
N LEU A 16 -17.57 -10.23 15.55
CA LEU A 16 -17.89 -10.94 14.29
C LEU A 16 -18.81 -10.15 13.35
N LEU A 17 -19.61 -9.23 13.88
CA LEU A 17 -20.52 -8.37 13.11
C LEU A 17 -19.88 -7.03 12.71
N SER A 18 -18.69 -6.71 13.26
CA SER A 18 -17.95 -5.54 12.86
C SER A 18 -17.29 -5.76 11.50
N PRO A 19 -17.18 -4.73 10.64
CA PRO A 19 -16.39 -4.83 9.42
C PRO A 19 -14.98 -5.28 9.80
N VAL A 20 -14.44 -6.29 9.10
CA VAL A 20 -13.11 -6.86 9.36
C VAL A 20 -12.05 -5.76 9.52
N SER A 21 -12.16 -4.67 8.75
CA SER A 21 -11.28 -3.50 8.84
C SER A 21 -11.26 -2.82 10.22
N GLN A 22 -12.39 -2.78 10.93
CA GLN A 22 -12.48 -2.17 12.27
C GLN A 22 -11.87 -3.07 13.35
N THR A 23 -12.15 -4.37 13.29
CA THR A 23 -11.57 -5.36 14.22
C THR A 23 -10.05 -5.49 14.02
N TRP A 24 -9.58 -5.43 12.78
CA TRP A 24 -8.15 -5.43 12.48
C TRP A 24 -7.46 -4.19 13.03
N GLY A 25 -8.02 -2.98 12.81
CA GLY A 25 -7.46 -1.75 13.37
C GLY A 25 -7.38 -1.71 14.91
N THR A 26 -8.27 -2.43 15.61
CA THR A 26 -8.18 -2.58 17.08
C THR A 26 -7.14 -3.61 17.53
N LEU A 27 -6.84 -4.62 16.71
CA LEU A 27 -5.88 -5.69 17.04
C LEU A 27 -4.44 -5.34 16.69
N THR A 28 -4.22 -4.66 15.55
CA THR A 28 -2.88 -4.24 15.10
C THR A 28 -2.46 -2.87 15.61
N GLY A 29 -3.36 -2.17 16.31
CA GLY A 29 -3.21 -0.75 16.64
C GLY A 29 -3.43 0.11 15.39
N ARG A 30 -3.96 1.32 15.59
CA ARG A 30 -4.01 2.31 14.51
C ARG A 30 -2.57 2.65 14.11
N GLN A 31 -2.16 2.20 12.92
CA GLN A 31 -0.91 2.66 12.31
C GLN A 31 -0.98 4.19 12.20
N THR A 32 -0.05 4.86 12.87
CA THR A 32 0.06 6.32 12.82
C THR A 32 0.62 6.70 11.46
N PRO A 33 -0.03 7.63 10.72
CA PRO A 33 0.49 8.10 9.45
C PRO A 33 1.90 8.65 9.61
N LEU A 34 2.80 8.25 8.72
CA LEU A 34 4.18 8.70 8.68
C LEU A 34 4.25 9.99 7.86
N ALA A 35 4.46 11.13 8.54
CA ALA A 35 4.52 12.45 7.91
C ALA A 35 5.88 12.67 7.24
N ALA A 36 6.02 12.32 5.97
CA ALA A 36 7.28 12.37 5.25
C ALA A 36 7.34 13.56 4.28
N ARG A 37 8.54 14.13 4.11
CA ARG A 37 8.77 15.25 3.19
C ARG A 37 9.19 14.75 1.81
N ILE A 38 8.56 15.23 0.75
CA ILE A 38 8.93 14.88 -0.62
C ILE A 38 10.30 15.47 -0.97
N VAL A 39 11.23 14.63 -1.40
CA VAL A 39 12.57 15.03 -1.85
C VAL A 39 12.74 14.88 -3.36
N ARG A 40 12.12 13.87 -3.98
CA ARG A 40 12.17 13.65 -5.43
C ARG A 40 10.85 13.11 -5.95
N ARG A 41 10.63 13.28 -7.25
CA ARG A 41 9.41 12.88 -7.97
C ARG A 41 9.79 12.35 -9.33
N TYR A 42 9.23 11.20 -9.71
CA TYR A 42 9.46 10.59 -11.01
C TYR A 42 8.19 9.90 -11.52
N ALA A 43 7.97 10.04 -12.83
CA ALA A 43 6.94 9.30 -13.56
C ALA A 43 7.66 8.24 -14.40
N LEU A 44 7.28 6.97 -14.21
CA LEU A 44 7.79 5.85 -14.97
C LEU A 44 6.75 5.53 -16.05
N PRO A 45 7.10 5.69 -17.35
CA PRO A 45 6.17 5.44 -18.43
C PRO A 45 5.79 3.96 -18.51
N SER A 46 4.60 3.67 -19.02
CA SER A 46 4.19 2.29 -19.30
C SER A 46 5.14 1.65 -20.31
N THR A 47 5.53 0.41 -20.06
CA THR A 47 6.46 -0.33 -20.92
C THR A 47 5.85 -1.66 -21.33
N ARG A 48 5.97 -2.01 -22.62
CA ARG A 48 5.59 -3.32 -23.15
C ARG A 48 6.86 -4.02 -23.63
N THR A 49 7.11 -5.20 -23.09
CA THR A 49 8.32 -5.97 -23.40
C THR A 49 7.92 -7.28 -24.05
N PHE A 50 8.53 -7.57 -25.21
CA PHE A 50 8.44 -8.86 -25.88
C PHE A 50 9.74 -9.60 -25.64
N SER A 51 9.64 -10.73 -24.94
CA SER A 51 10.76 -11.62 -24.69
C SER A 51 10.45 -13.02 -25.17
N VAL A 52 11.48 -13.85 -25.25
CA VAL A 52 11.36 -15.24 -25.66
C VAL A 52 12.05 -16.07 -24.59
N ALA A 53 11.32 -17.02 -24.03
CA ALA A 53 11.91 -18.04 -23.17
C ALA A 53 12.20 -19.30 -24.00
N GLU A 54 13.36 -19.91 -23.77
CA GLU A 54 13.66 -21.23 -24.30
C GLU A 54 12.97 -22.30 -23.43
N GLY A 55 12.11 -23.09 -24.04
CA GLY A 55 11.42 -24.23 -23.42
C GLY A 55 11.86 -25.56 -24.02
N PHE A 56 11.50 -26.66 -23.35
CA PHE A 56 11.86 -28.02 -23.76
C PHE A 56 11.44 -28.41 -25.20
N PHE A 57 10.40 -27.75 -25.74
CA PHE A 57 9.87 -28.00 -27.08
C PHE A 57 10.04 -26.80 -28.04
N GLY A 58 10.88 -25.82 -27.69
CA GLY A 58 11.16 -24.64 -28.51
C GLY A 58 10.92 -23.31 -27.80
N PHE A 59 10.79 -22.24 -28.57
CA PHE A 59 10.69 -20.87 -28.07
C PHE A 59 9.25 -20.48 -27.69
N ILE A 60 9.07 -19.98 -26.47
CA ILE A 60 7.78 -19.49 -25.95
C ILE A 60 7.84 -17.97 -25.93
N PRO A 61 7.00 -17.26 -26.71
CA PRO A 61 6.90 -15.81 -26.61
C PRO A 61 6.28 -15.42 -25.27
N ILE A 62 6.93 -14.50 -24.57
CA ILE A 62 6.44 -13.91 -23.33
C ILE A 62 6.21 -12.44 -23.61
N GLU A 63 4.97 -12.01 -23.35
CA GLU A 63 4.61 -10.61 -23.38
C GLU A 63 4.42 -10.13 -21.95
N SER A 64 5.12 -9.06 -21.58
CA SER A 64 4.91 -8.38 -20.31
C SER A 64 4.51 -6.93 -20.53
N PHE A 65 3.58 -6.47 -19.71
CA PHE A 65 3.12 -5.09 -19.70
C PHE A 65 3.28 -4.54 -18.29
N GLU A 66 4.02 -3.43 -18.19
CA GLU A 66 4.14 -2.64 -16.98
C GLU A 66 3.35 -1.35 -17.15
N SER A 67 2.39 -1.11 -16.25
CA SER A 67 1.61 0.12 -16.25
C SER A 67 2.48 1.33 -15.88
N GLU A 68 2.00 2.50 -16.26
CA GLU A 68 2.60 3.76 -15.82
C GLU A 68 2.53 3.87 -14.29
N ARG A 69 3.63 4.31 -13.67
CA ARG A 69 3.75 4.46 -12.21
C ARG A 69 4.23 5.85 -11.87
N TYR A 70 3.63 6.45 -10.84
CA TYR A 70 4.01 7.76 -10.34
C TYR A 70 4.57 7.61 -8.95
N ILE A 71 5.82 7.98 -8.75
CA ILE A 71 6.52 7.68 -7.50
C ILE A 71 7.05 8.97 -6.89
N LEU A 72 6.81 9.08 -5.58
CA LEU A 72 7.38 10.11 -4.73
C LEU A 72 8.46 9.47 -3.87
N GLU A 73 9.64 10.08 -3.88
CA GLU A 73 10.63 9.81 -2.84
C GLU A 73 10.41 10.78 -1.69
N VAL A 74 10.26 10.22 -0.51
CA VAL A 74 9.93 10.95 0.70
C VAL A 74 10.91 10.62 1.81
N THR A 75 11.24 11.59 2.64
CA THR A 75 12.17 11.42 3.76
C THR A 75 11.46 11.64 5.09
N HIS A 76 11.65 10.73 6.04
CA HIS A 76 11.19 10.83 7.42
C HIS A 76 12.29 10.33 8.34
N ASP A 77 12.61 11.08 9.41
CA ASP A 77 13.60 10.72 10.43
C ASP A 77 14.87 10.06 9.87
N THR A 78 15.48 10.70 8.87
CA THR A 78 16.71 10.30 8.15
C THR A 78 16.58 9.16 7.13
N GLN A 79 15.45 8.47 7.08
CA GLN A 79 15.21 7.41 6.09
C GLN A 79 14.50 7.96 4.86
N THR A 80 14.82 7.41 3.70
CA THR A 80 14.15 7.76 2.44
C THR A 80 13.36 6.56 1.95
N TYR A 81 12.11 6.80 1.58
CA TYR A 81 11.16 5.80 1.10
C TYR A 81 10.69 6.16 -0.30
N GLN A 82 10.37 5.15 -1.08
CA GLN A 82 9.71 5.31 -2.37
C GLN A 82 8.25 4.92 -2.21
N VAL A 83 7.35 5.84 -2.55
CA VAL A 83 5.90 5.68 -2.40
C VAL A 83 5.27 5.84 -3.77
N GLU A 84 4.62 4.79 -4.25
CA GLU A 84 3.78 4.87 -5.44
C GLU A 84 2.47 5.56 -5.09
N VAL A 85 2.07 6.53 -5.91
CA VAL A 85 0.89 7.37 -5.67
C VAL A 85 0.00 7.44 -6.91
N PRO A 86 -1.30 7.74 -6.74
CA PRO A 86 -2.18 8.02 -7.87
C PRO A 86 -1.71 9.23 -8.68
N HIS A 87 -1.95 9.21 -9.99
CA HIS A 87 -1.59 10.30 -10.92
C HIS A 87 -2.05 11.68 -10.42
N GLN A 88 -3.28 11.79 -9.93
CA GLN A 88 -3.82 13.05 -9.44
C GLN A 88 -3.03 13.61 -8.25
N LEU A 89 -2.65 12.74 -7.30
CA LEU A 89 -1.86 13.14 -6.15
C LEU A 89 -0.46 13.57 -6.62
N PHE A 90 0.16 12.79 -7.50
CA PHE A 90 1.45 13.14 -8.10
C PHE A 90 1.43 14.55 -8.73
N LEU A 91 0.44 14.88 -9.55
CA LEU A 91 0.34 16.21 -10.18
C LEU A 91 0.20 17.35 -9.17
N SER A 92 -0.53 17.12 -8.08
CA SER A 92 -0.77 18.14 -7.04
C SER A 92 0.39 18.33 -6.07
N SER A 93 1.23 17.31 -5.87
CA SER A 93 2.35 17.34 -4.93
C SER A 93 3.59 18.04 -5.49
N ARG A 94 4.40 18.67 -4.64
CA ARG A 94 5.66 19.34 -4.99
C ARG A 94 6.80 18.86 -4.11
N ILE A 95 8.03 19.00 -4.61
CA ILE A 95 9.22 18.77 -3.78
C ILE A 95 9.18 19.75 -2.61
N GLY A 96 9.36 19.24 -1.39
CA GLY A 96 9.25 20.00 -0.14
C GLY A 96 7.91 19.83 0.58
N ASP A 97 6.85 19.36 -0.09
CA ASP A 97 5.56 19.12 0.57
C ASP A 97 5.66 17.97 1.58
N ILE A 98 4.81 18.01 2.60
CA ILE A 98 4.65 16.92 3.57
C ILE A 98 3.47 16.06 3.13
N VAL A 99 3.68 14.75 3.09
CA VAL A 99 2.64 13.76 2.79
C VAL A 99 2.53 12.76 3.92
N GLU A 100 1.30 12.35 4.22
CA GLU A 100 1.02 11.31 5.20
C GLU A 100 1.03 9.94 4.53
N VAL A 101 2.10 9.18 4.78
CA VAL A 101 2.23 7.82 4.27
C VAL A 101 1.52 6.87 5.23
N HIS A 102 0.51 6.18 4.71
CA HIS A 102 -0.22 5.15 5.42
C HIS A 102 0.33 3.79 4.97
N THR A 103 1.07 3.11 5.84
CA THR A 103 1.46 1.72 5.62
C THR A 103 0.29 0.84 6.05
N HIS A 104 -0.23 -0.03 5.18
CA HIS A 104 -1.25 -1.03 5.53
C HIS A 104 -0.60 -2.33 5.99
#